data_AF-A0A0A3IR48-F1
#
_entry.id   AF-A0A0A3IR48-F1
#
_cell.length_a   1.000
_cell.length_b   1.000
_cell.length_c   1.000
_cell.angle_alpha   90.00
_cell.angle_beta   90.00
_cell.angle_gamma   90.00
#
_symmetry.space_group_name_H-M   'P 1'
#
loop_
_entity.id
_entity.type
_entity.pdbx_description
1 polymer ?
#
loop_
_entity_poly.entity_id
_entity_poly.type
_entity_poly.pdbx_seq_one_letter_code
_entity_poly.pdbx_strand_id
1 'polypeptide(L)'
;MKINKISFPISLLQVNNGKDDNIDIFVELDDGFTYTLVVCTPKNLETLMKRENIEYLPAMPPMIIVNEITEGNIRKALETNLDNNAYWLKLYYLAGEFDMEVVENTLNRIKSEIEWIL
;
A
#
# COMPACT_ATOMS: atom_id res chain seq x y z
N MET A 1 8.76 14.78 1.04
CA MET A 1 7.40 14.27 1.25
C MET A 1 7.09 14.26 2.72
N LYS A 2 5.95 14.83 3.10
CA LYS A 2 5.42 14.83 4.46
C LYS A 2 3.96 14.43 4.43
N ILE A 3 3.52 13.75 5.48
CA ILE A 3 2.11 13.43 5.68
C ILE A 3 1.42 14.68 6.21
N ASN A 4 0.46 15.22 5.46
CA ASN A 4 -0.42 16.29 5.92
C ASN A 4 -1.52 15.72 6.81
N LYS A 5 -2.16 14.63 6.37
CA LYS A 5 -3.32 14.07 7.04
C LYS A 5 -3.41 12.57 6.82
N ILE A 6 -3.83 11.86 7.86
CA ILE A 6 -4.29 10.47 7.77
C ILE A 6 -5.76 10.49 8.19
N SER A 7 -6.63 9.89 7.38
CA SER A 7 -8.05 9.73 7.72
C SER A 7 -8.50 8.30 7.49
N PHE A 8 -9.55 7.92 8.19
CA PHE A 8 -10.09 6.58 8.24
C PHE A 8 -11.59 6.64 7.87
N PRO A 9 -12.13 5.65 7.14
CA PRO A 9 -13.55 5.60 6.80
C PRO A 9 -14.42 5.36 8.05
N ILE A 10 -13.84 4.69 9.06
CA ILE A 10 -14.44 4.44 10.37
C ILE A 10 -13.46 4.86 11.48
N SER A 11 -13.97 5.11 12.68
CA SER A 11 -13.10 5.42 13.83
C SER A 11 -12.23 4.21 14.17
N LEU A 12 -10.95 4.42 14.48
CA LEU A 12 -10.07 3.35 14.98
C LEU A 12 -10.60 2.71 16.27
N LEU A 13 -11.41 3.43 17.06
CA LEU A 13 -12.07 2.89 18.25
C LEU A 13 -13.13 1.83 17.93
N GLN A 14 -13.57 1.74 16.67
CA GLN A 14 -14.54 0.76 16.19
C GLN A 14 -13.87 -0.50 15.62
N VAL A 15 -12.52 -0.53 15.55
CA VAL A 15 -11.76 -1.72 15.18
C VAL A 15 -11.82 -2.69 16.36
N ASN A 16 -12.71 -3.69 16.25
CA ASN A 16 -13.02 -4.62 17.33
C ASN A 16 -11.83 -5.51 17.72
N ASN A 17 -10.97 -5.85 16.76
CA ASN A 17 -9.79 -6.68 16.99
C ASN A 17 -8.57 -6.13 16.25
N GLY A 18 -7.93 -5.10 16.81
CA GLY A 18 -6.76 -4.49 16.18
C GLY A 18 -5.60 -5.43 15.85
N LYS A 19 -5.58 -6.67 16.36
CA LYS A 19 -4.55 -7.68 16.06
C LYS A 19 -4.91 -8.63 14.92
N ASP A 20 -6.17 -8.73 14.52
CA ASP A 20 -6.67 -9.67 13.50
C ASP A 20 -7.75 -8.99 12.65
N ASP A 21 -7.39 -7.86 12.04
CA ASP A 21 -8.31 -7.05 11.27
C ASP A 21 -7.55 -6.29 10.17
N ASN A 22 -8.31 -5.61 9.30
CA ASN A 22 -7.79 -4.67 8.32
C ASN A 22 -8.63 -3.39 8.28
N ILE A 23 -8.07 -2.32 7.76
CA ILE A 23 -8.77 -1.04 7.59
C ILE A 23 -8.22 -0.27 6.41
N ASP A 24 -9.12 0.36 5.64
CA ASP A 24 -8.72 1.33 4.63
C ASP A 24 -8.28 2.65 5.29
N ILE A 25 -7.26 3.28 4.73
CA ILE A 25 -6.79 4.60 5.15
C ILE A 25 -6.62 5.51 3.95
N PHE A 26 -6.80 6.81 4.18
CA PHE A 26 -6.52 7.86 3.21
C PHE A 26 -5.36 8.70 3.73
N VAL A 27 -4.28 8.78 2.95
CA VAL A 27 -3.07 9.51 3.31
C VAL A 27 -2.88 10.67 2.34
N GLU A 28 -3.01 11.88 2.84
CA GLU A 28 -2.75 13.11 2.09
C GLU A 28 -1.30 13.55 2.33
N LEU A 29 -0.55 13.76 1.25
CA LEU A 29 0.82 14.27 1.30
C LEU A 29 0.89 15.76 0.97
N ASP A 30 2.05 16.38 1.25
CA ASP A 30 2.33 17.79 1.01
C ASP A 30 2.36 18.21 -0.48
N ASP A 31 2.32 17.25 -1.41
CA ASP A 31 2.18 17.49 -2.85
C ASP A 31 0.73 17.53 -3.34
N GLY A 32 -0.25 17.36 -2.44
CA GLY A 32 -1.67 17.39 -2.75
C GLY A 32 -2.24 16.05 -3.21
N PHE A 33 -1.42 14.99 -3.33
CA PHE A 33 -1.94 13.66 -3.62
C PHE A 33 -2.54 13.00 -2.37
N THR A 34 -3.67 12.31 -2.58
CA THR A 34 -4.28 11.44 -1.58
C THR A 34 -4.18 10.00 -2.04
N TYR A 35 -3.60 9.16 -1.18
CA TYR A 35 -3.41 7.73 -1.42
C TYR A 35 -4.40 6.94 -0.57
N THR A 36 -5.16 6.04 -1.21
CA THR A 36 -6.01 5.05 -0.52
C THR A 36 -5.18 3.79 -0.31
N LEU A 37 -5.03 3.33 0.93
CA LEU A 37 -4.21 2.17 1.26
C LEU A 37 -4.99 1.23 2.18
N VAL A 38 -4.64 -0.05 2.15
CA VAL A 38 -5.12 -1.02 3.15
C VAL A 38 -4.04 -1.23 4.20
N VAL A 39 -4.40 -1.09 5.47
CA VAL A 39 -3.59 -1.54 6.61
C VAL A 39 -4.15 -2.88 7.09
N CYS A 40 -3.30 -3.88 7.27
CA CYS A 40 -3.70 -5.16 7.83
C CYS A 40 -2.70 -5.68 8.85
N THR A 41 -3.10 -6.70 9.60
CA THR A 41 -2.18 -7.43 10.49
C THR A 41 -1.77 -8.77 9.91
N PRO A 42 -0.62 -9.34 10.32
CA PRO A 42 -0.25 -10.69 9.92
C PRO A 42 -1.32 -11.73 10.24
N LYS A 43 -1.99 -11.59 11.40
CA LYS A 43 -3.07 -12.49 11.80
C LYS A 43 -4.27 -12.39 10.88
N ASN A 44 -4.63 -11.18 10.46
CA ASN A 44 -5.71 -10.96 9.49
C ASN A 44 -5.46 -11.72 8.19
N LEU A 45 -4.22 -11.70 7.69
CA LEU A 45 -3.84 -12.45 6.49
C LEU A 45 -3.96 -13.96 6.71
N GLU A 46 -3.53 -14.49 7.85
CA GLU A 46 -3.74 -15.92 8.20
C GLU A 46 -5.22 -16.28 8.27
N THR A 47 -6.02 -15.44 8.92
CA THR A 47 -7.46 -15.64 9.09
C THR A 47 -8.17 -15.61 7.74
N LEU A 48 -7.80 -14.69 6.86
CA LEU A 48 -8.29 -14.63 5.48
C LEU A 48 -7.95 -15.91 4.72
N MET A 49 -6.69 -16.36 4.74
CA MET A 49 -6.28 -17.60 4.05
C MET A 49 -7.06 -18.82 4.54
N LYS A 50 -7.26 -18.95 5.85
CA LYS A 50 -8.07 -20.03 6.45
C LYS A 50 -9.54 -19.94 6.05
N ARG A 51 -10.11 -18.74 6.07
CA ARG A 51 -11.52 -18.49 5.72
C ARG A 51 -11.80 -18.85 4.26
N GLU A 52 -10.91 -18.44 3.36
CA GLU A 52 -11.03 -18.70 1.92
C GLU A 52 -10.53 -20.10 1.51
N ASN A 53 -9.96 -20.87 2.46
CA ASN A 53 -9.36 -22.18 2.23
C ASN A 53 -8.30 -22.15 1.10
N ILE A 54 -7.37 -21.21 1.21
CA ILE A 54 -6.25 -21.00 0.29
C ILE A 54 -4.91 -21.06 1.02
N GLU A 55 -3.88 -21.54 0.33
CA GLU A 55 -2.51 -21.66 0.87
C GLU A 55 -1.65 -20.43 0.58
N TYR A 56 -2.15 -19.50 -0.24
CA TYR A 56 -1.48 -18.25 -0.59
C TYR A 56 -2.50 -17.18 -0.96
N LEU A 57 -2.14 -15.91 -0.74
CA LEU A 57 -2.90 -14.79 -1.22
C LEU A 57 -2.59 -14.56 -2.71
N PRO A 58 -3.61 -14.42 -3.58
CA PRO A 58 -3.40 -14.04 -4.97
C PRO A 58 -2.65 -12.71 -5.09
N ALA A 59 -2.04 -12.46 -6.26
CA ALA A 59 -1.44 -11.17 -6.54
C ALA A 59 -2.44 -10.03 -6.29
N MET A 60 -2.04 -9.06 -5.48
CA MET A 60 -2.88 -7.93 -5.07
C MET A 60 -2.02 -6.68 -4.87
N PRO A 61 -2.63 -5.48 -4.88
CA PRO A 61 -1.91 -4.26 -4.55
C PRO A 61 -1.21 -4.36 -3.18
N PRO A 62 -0.02 -3.78 -3.02
CA PRO A 62 0.70 -3.76 -1.74
C PRO A 62 -0.15 -3.28 -0.57
N MET A 63 -0.02 -3.93 0.58
CA MET A 63 -0.68 -3.56 1.84
C MET A 63 0.34 -3.06 2.85
N ILE A 64 -0.08 -2.16 3.75
CA ILE A 64 0.72 -1.77 4.91
C ILE A 64 0.47 -2.79 6.03
N ILE A 65 1.51 -3.53 6.40
CA ILE A 65 1.41 -4.57 7.42
C ILE A 65 1.91 -4.04 8.75
N VAL A 66 1.04 -4.05 9.77
CA VAL A 66 1.37 -3.65 11.15
C VAL A 66 1.07 -4.78 12.11
N ASN A 67 1.81 -4.86 13.23
CA ASN A 67 1.55 -5.89 14.24
C ASN A 67 0.18 -5.71 14.93
N GLU A 68 -0.30 -4.46 15.02
CA GLU A 68 -1.61 -4.10 15.58
C GLU A 68 -2.07 -2.77 14.97
N ILE A 69 -3.34 -2.67 14.58
CA ILE A 69 -3.99 -1.48 14.02
C ILE A 69 -4.13 -0.43 15.12
N THR A 70 -3.14 0.46 15.17
CA THR A 70 -3.13 1.65 16.03
C THR A 70 -2.61 2.82 15.22
N GLU A 71 -3.03 4.04 15.55
CA GLU A 71 -2.55 5.24 14.85
C GLU A 71 -1.01 5.33 14.89
N GLY A 72 -0.40 5.00 16.02
CA GLY A 72 1.05 5.03 16.19
C GLY A 72 1.79 4.04 15.29
N ASN A 73 1.31 2.80 15.19
CA ASN A 73 1.94 1.81 14.30
C ASN A 73 1.74 2.18 12.82
N ILE A 74 0.54 2.64 12.45
CA ILE A 74 0.23 3.08 11.10
C ILE A 74 1.14 4.24 10.69
N ARG A 75 1.26 5.27 11.55
CA ARG A 75 2.13 6.42 11.28
C ARG A 75 3.59 6.01 11.08
N LYS A 76 4.15 5.19 11.97
CA LYS A 76 5.53 4.70 11.84
C LYS A 76 5.76 3.89 10.56
N ALA A 77 4.79 3.05 10.17
CA ALA A 77 4.87 2.30 8.93
C ALA A 77 4.76 3.21 7.69
N LEU A 78 3.95 4.26 7.74
CA LEU A 78 3.85 5.23 6.64
C LEU A 78 5.09 6.12 6.52
N GLU A 79 5.79 6.43 7.62
CA GLU A 79 7.02 7.22 7.57
C GLU A 79 8.09 6.59 6.66
N THR A 80 8.22 5.26 6.67
CA THR A 80 9.14 4.54 5.76
C THR A 80 8.70 4.62 4.29
N ASN A 81 7.41 4.84 4.04
CA ASN A 81 6.86 5.01 2.69
C ASN A 81 7.10 6.42 2.13
N LEU A 82 7.61 7.38 2.93
CA LEU A 82 7.98 8.72 2.46
C LEU A 82 9.40 8.77 1.87
N ASP A 83 10.21 7.73 2.11
CA ASP A 83 11.55 7.60 1.57
C ASP A 83 11.53 7.63 0.03
N ASN A 84 12.64 8.09 -0.55
CA ASN A 84 12.79 8.24 -2.00
C ASN A 84 11.62 9.00 -2.65
N ASN A 85 11.23 10.13 -2.05
CA ASN A 85 10.15 10.98 -2.54
C ASN A 85 8.78 10.27 -2.64
N ALA A 86 8.46 9.48 -1.62
CA ALA A 86 7.25 8.65 -1.54
C ALA A 86 7.09 7.67 -2.72
N TYR A 87 8.20 7.08 -3.17
CA TYR A 87 8.23 6.19 -4.33
C TYR A 87 7.18 5.08 -4.26
N TRP A 88 7.08 4.38 -3.13
CA TRP A 88 6.15 3.26 -2.97
C TRP A 88 4.68 3.68 -2.99
N LEU A 89 4.34 4.85 -2.45
CA LEU A 89 2.98 5.38 -2.51
C LEU A 89 2.59 5.75 -3.94
N LYS A 90 3.50 6.40 -4.67
CA LYS A 90 3.29 6.75 -6.08
C LYS A 90 3.16 5.51 -6.95
N LEU A 91 4.04 4.51 -6.76
CA LEU A 91 3.96 3.25 -7.49
C LEU A 91 2.64 2.52 -7.20
N TYR A 92 2.19 2.52 -5.95
CA TYR A 92 0.91 1.94 -5.58
C TYR A 92 -0.26 2.64 -6.30
N TYR A 93 -0.29 3.98 -6.27
CA TYR A 93 -1.31 4.76 -6.98
C TYR A 93 -1.34 4.40 -8.47
N LEU A 94 -0.16 4.37 -9.10
CA LEU A 94 -0.03 4.04 -10.52
C LEU A 94 -0.42 2.60 -10.84
N ALA A 95 -0.24 1.64 -9.92
CA ALA A 95 -0.66 0.25 -10.15
C ALA A 95 -2.18 0.09 -10.33
N GLY A 96 -2.99 1.03 -9.83
CA GLY A 96 -4.43 1.08 -10.09
C GLY A 96 -4.81 1.78 -11.40
N GLU A 97 -3.92 2.61 -11.94
CA GLU A 97 -4.17 3.46 -13.12
C GLU A 97 -3.51 2.93 -14.39
N PHE A 98 -2.42 2.17 -14.26
CA PHE A 98 -1.69 1.62 -15.40
C PHE A 98 -2.42 0.41 -15.98
N ASP A 99 -2.72 0.51 -17.27
CA ASP A 99 -3.05 -0.66 -18.07
C ASP A 99 -1.79 -1.40 -18.54
N MET A 100 -2.00 -2.60 -19.08
CA MET A 100 -0.91 -3.43 -19.60
C MET A 100 -0.14 -2.76 -20.73
N GLU A 101 -0.77 -1.89 -21.53
CA GLU A 101 -0.11 -1.21 -22.65
C GLU A 101 0.92 -0.20 -22.15
N VAL A 102 0.56 0.62 -21.15
CA VAL A 102 1.48 1.57 -20.51
C VAL A 102 2.68 0.85 -19.89
N VAL A 103 2.43 -0.28 -19.21
CA VAL A 103 3.48 -1.09 -18.61
C VAL A 103 4.42 -1.66 -19.67
N GLU A 104 3.87 -2.32 -20.70
CA GLU A 104 4.64 -2.94 -21.78
C GLU A 104 5.49 -1.90 -22.52
N ASN A 105 4.93 -0.75 -22.86
CA ASN A 105 5.64 0.34 -23.54
C ASN A 105 6.77 0.90 -22.67
N THR A 106 6.52 1.06 -21.37
CA THR A 106 7.55 1.54 -20.43
C THR A 106 8.69 0.53 -20.31
N LEU A 107 8.39 -0.77 -20.22
CA LEU A 107 9.39 -1.84 -20.18
C LEU A 107 10.22 -1.89 -21.46
N ASN A 108 9.58 -1.78 -22.63
CA ASN A 108 10.27 -1.80 -23.91
C ASN A 108 11.20 -0.60 -24.10
N ARG A 109 10.78 0.59 -23.64
CA ARG A 109 11.64 1.78 -23.63
C ARG A 109 12.88 1.59 -22.74
N ILE A 110 12.71 1.05 -21.53
CA ILE A 110 13.84 0.82 -20.62
C ILE A 110 14.80 -0.23 -21.19
N LYS A 111 14.28 -1.32 -21.78
CA LYS A 111 15.12 -2.35 -22.43
C LYS A 111 15.97 -1.76 -23.54
N SER A 112 15.39 -0.95 -24.43
CA SER A 112 16.15 -0.36 -25.54
C SER A 112 17.21 0.64 -25.05
N GLU A 113 16.92 1.41 -24.00
CA GLU A 113 17.92 2.31 -23.38
C GLU A 113 19.11 1.54 -22.79
N ILE A 114 18.88 0.37 -22.19
CA ILE A 114 19.95 -0.48 -21.64
C ILE A 114 20.80 -1.12 -22.74
N GLU A 115 20.17 -1.63 -23.80
CA GLU A 115 20.87 -2.23 -24.95
C GLU A 115 21.73 -1.23 -25.74
N TRP A 116 21.44 0.07 -25.64
CA TRP A 116 22.24 1.13 -26.27
C TRP A 116 23.52 1.50 -25.50
N ILE A 117 23.63 1.12 -24.22
CA ILE A 117 24.75 1.51 -23.32
C ILE A 117 25.73 0.34 -23.08
N LEU A 118 25.39 -0.86 -23.54
CA LEU A 118 26.22 -2.08 -23.50
C LEU A 118 26.82 -2.37 -24.88
#